data_AF-A0A3P6AR62-F1
#
_entry.id   AF-A0A3P6AR62-F1
#
_cell.length_a   1.000
_cell.length_b   1.000
_cell.length_c   1.000
_cell.angle_alpha   90.00
_cell.angle_beta   90.00
_cell.angle_gamma   90.00
#
_symmetry.space_group_name_H-M   'P 1'
#
loop_
_entity.id
_entity.type
_entity.pdbx_description
1 polymer ?
#
loop_
_entity_poly.entity_id
_entity_poly.type
_entity_poly.pdbx_seq_one_letter_code
_entity_poly.pdbx_strand_id
1 'polypeptide(L)'
;MDSKGDDGSREMLLKLQEKIEKATSELKASGSSSSASTSSHHLQRLSKEVQLLLDKTVNAQVQSKPQIRDAELDKVFDAEEVGHVCDLCDRDLASDPERPNASLRSLQEACVLACGHVYHFKCLRGTTLDLDNPSCILCIR
;
A
#
# COMPACT_ATOMS: atom_id res chain seq x y z
N MET A 1 -16.67 -11.76 22.38
CA MET A 1 -15.69 -10.82 21.80
C MET A 1 -16.51 -9.74 21.12
N ASP A 2 -16.92 -8.77 21.91
CA ASP A 2 -17.91 -7.75 21.59
C ASP A 2 -17.26 -6.63 20.76
N SER A 3 -17.61 -6.54 19.48
CA SER A 3 -17.18 -5.45 18.58
C SER A 3 -17.94 -4.16 18.89
N LYS A 4 -17.58 -3.53 20.00
CA LYS A 4 -18.14 -2.27 20.49
C LYS A 4 -17.30 -1.09 19.97
N GLY A 5 -17.39 -0.80 18.67
CA GLY A 5 -16.52 0.20 18.03
C GLY A 5 -17.12 1.12 16.96
N ASP A 6 -18.39 0.92 16.56
CA ASP A 6 -18.95 1.61 15.37
C ASP A 6 -20.18 2.51 15.66
N ASP A 7 -20.68 2.51 16.89
CA ASP A 7 -21.96 3.15 17.23
C ASP A 7 -21.89 4.70 17.17
N GLY A 8 -20.77 5.28 17.63
CA GLY A 8 -20.61 6.75 17.69
C GLY A 8 -20.45 7.42 16.33
N SER A 9 -19.77 6.75 15.38
CA SER A 9 -19.58 7.27 14.01
C SER A 9 -20.89 7.30 13.25
N ARG A 10 -21.68 6.22 13.39
CA ARG A 10 -23.01 6.11 12.80
C ARG A 10 -23.98 7.15 13.36
N GLU A 11 -23.95 7.38 14.67
CA GLU A 11 -24.78 8.41 15.32
C GLU A 11 -24.46 9.83 14.83
N MET A 12 -23.16 10.15 14.65
CA MET A 12 -22.73 11.46 14.12
C MET A 12 -23.20 11.68 12.67
N LEU A 13 -23.17 10.65 11.83
CA LEU A 13 -23.64 10.73 10.44
C LEU A 13 -25.16 10.95 10.35
N LEU A 14 -25.94 10.28 11.20
CA LEU A 14 -27.39 10.46 11.25
C LEU A 14 -27.77 11.88 11.69
N LYS A 15 -27.09 12.44 12.69
CA LYS A 15 -27.29 13.84 13.12
C LYS A 15 -26.95 14.85 12.03
N LEU A 16 -25.92 14.57 11.21
CA LEU A 16 -25.57 15.44 10.09
C LEU A 16 -26.64 15.38 8.98
N GLN A 17 -27.12 14.18 8.66
CA GLN A 17 -28.18 14.00 7.66
C GLN A 17 -29.46 14.75 8.05
N GLU A 18 -29.90 14.63 9.31
CA GLU A 18 -31.05 15.35 9.83
C GLU A 18 -30.90 16.87 9.71
N LYS A 19 -29.71 17.42 10.02
CA LYS A 19 -29.42 18.86 9.87
C LYS A 19 -29.48 19.33 8.42
N ILE A 20 -29.02 18.52 7.46
CA ILE A 20 -29.07 18.84 6.02
C ILE A 20 -30.51 18.83 5.51
N GLU A 21 -31.29 17.82 5.90
CA GLU A 21 -32.71 17.71 5.53
C GLU A 21 -33.54 18.87 6.09
N LYS A 22 -33.26 19.28 7.33
CA LYS A 22 -33.90 20.45 7.95
C LYS A 22 -33.56 21.75 7.20
N ALA A 23 -32.29 22.00 6.90
CA ALA A 23 -31.86 23.18 6.15
C ALA A 23 -32.47 23.24 4.74
N THR A 24 -32.56 22.08 4.08
CA THR A 24 -33.16 21.96 2.74
C THR A 24 -34.67 22.17 2.78
N SER A 25 -35.33 21.73 3.85
CA SER A 25 -36.76 21.94 4.06
C SER A 25 -37.08 23.41 4.37
N GLU A 26 -36.25 24.07 5.19
CA GLU A 26 -36.35 25.52 5.46
C GLU A 26 -36.13 26.36 4.19
N LEU A 27 -35.22 25.91 3.31
CA LEU A 27 -34.98 26.51 2.00
C LEU A 27 -36.16 26.31 1.04
N LYS A 28 -36.80 25.13 1.04
CA LYS A 28 -37.99 24.86 0.22
C LYS A 28 -39.24 25.58 0.72
N ALA A 29 -39.36 25.81 2.03
CA ALA A 29 -40.48 26.53 2.63
C ALA A 29 -40.37 28.06 2.46
N SER A 30 -39.15 28.58 2.26
CA SER A 30 -38.90 30.01 2.08
C SER A 30 -38.99 30.39 0.60
N GLY A 31 -40.21 30.48 0.07
CA GLY A 31 -40.47 31.09 -1.23
C GLY A 31 -39.93 32.52 -1.28
N SER A 32 -39.05 32.79 -2.25
CA SER A 32 -38.41 34.05 -2.63
C SER A 32 -38.84 35.31 -1.87
N SER A 33 -37.96 35.79 -0.98
CA SER A 33 -37.51 37.19 -0.80
C SER A 33 -37.11 37.43 0.66
N SER A 34 -35.86 37.84 0.90
CA SER A 34 -35.29 38.39 2.16
C SER A 34 -34.41 37.49 3.06
N SER A 35 -34.22 36.19 2.80
CA SER A 35 -33.44 35.28 3.69
C SER A 35 -32.09 34.80 3.14
N ALA A 36 -31.57 35.39 2.06
CA ALA A 36 -30.31 34.98 1.43
C ALA A 36 -29.12 34.99 2.40
N SER A 37 -29.08 35.95 3.33
CA SER A 37 -27.99 36.08 4.31
C SER A 37 -28.02 34.99 5.39
N THR A 38 -29.20 34.62 5.91
CA THR A 38 -29.32 33.59 6.96
C THR A 38 -29.10 32.18 6.40
N SER A 39 -29.59 31.91 5.18
CA SER A 39 -29.36 30.65 4.47
C SER A 39 -27.88 30.45 4.12
N SER A 40 -27.19 31.49 3.65
CA SER A 40 -25.75 31.45 3.35
C SER A 40 -24.90 31.11 4.57
N HIS A 41 -25.19 31.73 5.73
CA HIS A 41 -24.49 31.41 6.97
C HIS A 41 -24.76 29.98 7.48
N HIS A 42 -25.97 29.46 7.26
CA HIS A 42 -26.31 28.09 7.63
C HIS A 42 -25.57 27.06 6.77
N LEU A 43 -25.52 27.27 5.45
CA LEU A 43 -24.79 26.40 4.52
C LEU A 43 -23.28 26.41 4.78
N GLN A 44 -22.71 27.59 5.10
CA GLN A 44 -21.30 27.68 5.49
C GLN A 44 -20.99 26.91 6.78
N ARG A 45 -21.90 26.91 7.75
CA ARG A 45 -21.74 26.12 8.99
C ARG A 45 -21.75 24.62 8.71
N LEU A 46 -22.68 24.14 7.88
CA LEU A 46 -22.74 22.73 7.48
C LEU A 46 -21.48 22.32 6.72
N SER A 47 -20.99 23.15 5.81
CA SER A 47 -19.74 22.89 5.07
C SER A 47 -18.54 22.73 6.00
N LYS A 48 -18.40 23.58 7.03
CA LYS A 48 -17.34 23.44 8.03
C LYS A 48 -17.48 22.17 8.87
N GLU A 49 -18.70 21.76 9.20
CA GLU A 49 -18.96 20.53 9.97
C GLU A 49 -18.62 19.27 9.15
N VAL A 50 -18.96 19.26 7.86
CA VAL A 50 -18.57 18.20 6.91
C VAL A 50 -17.05 18.11 6.79
N GLN A 51 -16.36 19.24 6.60
CA GLN A 51 -14.89 19.25 6.49
C GLN A 51 -14.23 18.69 7.74
N LEU A 52 -14.73 19.05 8.93
CA LEU A 52 -14.19 18.58 10.21
C LEU A 52 -14.42 17.07 10.41
N LEU A 53 -15.53 16.52 9.90
CA LEU A 53 -15.79 15.07 9.91
C LEU A 53 -14.88 14.33 8.91
N LEU A 54 -14.62 14.91 7.74
CA LEU A 54 -13.65 14.37 6.77
C LEU A 54 -12.23 14.36 7.36
N ASP A 55 -11.80 15.44 8.00
CA ASP A 55 -10.46 15.50 8.63
C ASP A 55 -10.34 14.51 9.79
N LYS A 56 -11.40 14.32 10.58
CA LYS A 56 -11.45 13.30 11.64
C LYS A 56 -11.40 11.88 11.09
N THR A 57 -12.08 11.60 9.99
CA THR A 57 -12.08 10.27 9.36
C THR A 57 -10.76 9.96 8.67
N VAL A 58 -10.12 10.94 8.03
CA VAL A 58 -8.74 10.81 7.49
C VAL A 58 -7.75 10.54 8.62
N ASN A 59 -7.82 11.28 9.73
CA ASN A 59 -6.93 11.05 10.89
C ASN A 59 -7.21 9.70 11.58
N ALA A 60 -8.47 9.27 11.65
CA ALA A 60 -8.83 7.95 12.16
C ALA A 60 -8.33 6.82 11.24
N GLN A 61 -8.40 6.99 9.91
CA GLN A 61 -7.86 6.03 8.95
C GLN A 61 -6.33 5.93 9.00
N VAL A 62 -5.62 7.00 9.37
CA VAL A 62 -4.17 6.93 9.65
C VAL A 62 -3.87 6.08 10.88
N GLN A 63 -4.78 6.02 11.86
CA GLN A 63 -4.64 5.17 13.05
C GLN A 63 -5.24 3.75 12.91
N SER A 64 -6.20 3.55 12.00
CA SER A 64 -6.93 2.29 11.85
C SER A 64 -6.60 1.52 10.58
N LYS A 65 -5.61 1.95 9.79
CA LYS A 65 -4.95 1.03 8.86
C LYS A 65 -4.37 -0.06 9.75
N PRO A 66 -4.75 -1.35 9.60
CA PRO A 66 -3.89 -2.37 10.13
C PRO A 66 -2.59 -2.19 9.35
N GLN A 67 -1.62 -1.53 9.97
CA GLN A 67 -0.24 -1.90 9.79
C GLN A 67 -0.20 -3.35 10.27
N ILE A 68 -0.65 -4.29 9.41
CA ILE A 68 0.04 -5.56 9.32
C ILE A 68 1.45 -5.08 9.01
N ARG A 69 2.25 -4.95 10.07
CA ARG A 69 3.63 -4.55 9.93
C ARG A 69 4.17 -5.57 8.97
N ASP A 70 4.61 -5.14 7.79
CA ASP A 70 5.22 -6.03 6.80
C ASP A 70 6.32 -6.91 7.44
N ALA A 71 6.90 -6.44 8.55
CA ALA A 71 7.82 -7.14 9.44
C ALA A 71 7.30 -8.44 10.10
N GLU A 72 5.99 -8.68 10.20
CA GLU A 72 5.44 -9.95 10.74
C GLU A 72 5.15 -10.96 9.63
N LEU A 73 4.76 -10.49 8.43
CA LEU A 73 4.62 -11.35 7.25
C LEU A 73 5.99 -11.74 6.66
N ASP A 74 7.01 -10.89 6.85
CA ASP A 74 8.39 -11.17 6.45
C ASP A 74 9.02 -12.36 7.21
N LYS A 75 8.46 -12.75 8.36
CA LYS A 75 8.93 -13.92 9.11
C LYS A 75 8.35 -15.25 8.61
N VAL A 76 7.42 -15.19 7.64
CA VAL A 76 6.72 -16.36 7.12
C VAL A 76 7.35 -16.84 5.79
N PHE A 77 8.23 -16.02 5.20
CA PHE A 77 8.89 -16.30 3.93
C PHE A 77 10.40 -16.08 4.07
N ASP A 78 11.02 -16.75 5.04
CA ASP A 78 12.46 -16.98 4.97
C ASP A 78 12.73 -17.74 3.67
N ALA A 79 13.70 -17.26 2.89
CA ALA A 79 14.07 -17.92 1.65
C ALA A 79 14.68 -19.28 1.97
N GLU A 80 13.95 -20.36 1.65
CA GLU A 80 14.47 -21.71 1.75
C GLU A 80 15.57 -21.88 0.69
N GLU A 81 16.75 -22.36 1.11
CA GLU A 81 17.86 -22.63 0.20
C GLU A 81 17.45 -23.67 -0.83
N VAL A 82 17.70 -23.39 -2.11
CA VAL A 82 17.42 -24.36 -3.19
C VAL A 82 18.56 -25.36 -3.40
N GLY A 83 19.66 -25.20 -2.66
CA GLY A 83 20.83 -26.10 -2.70
C GLY A 83 21.66 -25.95 -3.98
N HIS A 84 21.47 -24.87 -4.72
CA HIS A 84 22.19 -24.57 -5.96
C HIS A 84 22.84 -23.20 -5.82
N VAL A 85 24.12 -23.11 -6.16
CA VAL A 85 24.91 -21.89 -5.94
C VAL A 85 25.18 -21.16 -7.25
N CYS A 86 25.25 -19.84 -7.15
CA CYS A 86 25.68 -18.98 -8.23
C CYS A 86 27.20 -19.08 -8.42
N ASP A 87 27.62 -19.42 -9.63
CA ASP A 87 29.02 -19.57 -10.06
C ASP A 87 29.84 -18.26 -10.04
N LEU A 88 29.22 -17.12 -9.69
CA LEU A 88 29.90 -15.83 -9.58
C LEU A 88 30.07 -15.35 -8.13
N CYS A 89 29.06 -15.52 -7.29
CA CYS A 89 29.05 -14.95 -5.94
C CYS A 89 29.07 -16.01 -4.83
N ASP A 90 29.08 -17.29 -5.18
CA ASP A 90 29.11 -18.46 -4.29
C ASP A 90 27.96 -18.51 -3.26
N ARG A 91 26.85 -17.84 -3.56
CA ARG A 91 25.64 -17.84 -2.72
C ARG A 91 24.54 -18.67 -3.38
N ASP A 92 23.63 -19.17 -2.55
CA ASP A 92 22.47 -19.91 -3.01
C ASP A 92 21.60 -19.07 -3.98
N LEU A 93 21.06 -19.70 -5.02
CA LEU A 93 20.27 -19.05 -6.06
C LEU A 93 18.94 -18.48 -5.52
N ALA A 94 18.46 -18.99 -4.39
CA ALA A 94 17.33 -18.44 -3.66
C ALA A 94 17.73 -17.36 -2.65
N SER A 95 18.97 -16.87 -2.62
CA SER A 95 19.38 -15.71 -1.82
C SER A 95 19.53 -14.46 -2.67
N ASP A 96 19.21 -13.28 -2.13
CA ASP A 96 19.55 -12.02 -2.82
C ASP A 96 21.04 -11.71 -2.70
N PRO A 97 21.78 -11.64 -3.83
CA PRO A 97 23.21 -11.35 -3.80
C PRO A 97 23.54 -9.99 -3.18
N GLU A 98 22.61 -9.02 -3.21
CA GLU A 98 22.79 -7.69 -2.61
C GLU A 98 22.27 -7.62 -1.16
N ARG A 99 21.29 -8.47 -0.81
CA ARG A 99 20.63 -8.48 0.51
C ARG A 99 20.37 -9.91 0.99
N PRO A 100 21.42 -10.64 1.44
CA PRO A 100 21.32 -12.06 1.74
C PRO A 100 20.29 -12.44 2.81
N ASN A 101 19.96 -11.50 3.71
CA ASN A 101 19.02 -11.72 4.83
C ASN A 101 17.65 -11.09 4.59
N ALA A 102 17.35 -10.62 3.37
CA ALA A 102 16.06 -10.03 3.06
C ALA A 102 15.03 -11.13 2.78
N SER A 103 13.84 -10.99 3.36
CA SER A 103 12.65 -11.72 2.95
C SER A 103 12.43 -11.55 1.45
N LEU A 104 12.46 -12.65 0.72
CA LEU A 104 12.28 -12.63 -0.73
C LEU A 104 10.80 -12.62 -1.06
N ARG A 105 10.20 -11.43 -0.98
CA ARG A 105 8.86 -11.22 -1.56
C ARG A 105 8.86 -11.21 -3.09
N SER A 106 10.03 -11.14 -3.72
CA SER A 106 10.21 -11.19 -5.17
C SER A 106 10.87 -12.50 -5.58
N LEU A 107 10.33 -13.14 -6.63
CA LEU A 107 10.91 -14.33 -7.24
C LEU A 107 12.36 -14.01 -7.70
N GLN A 108 13.34 -14.74 -7.17
CA GLN A 108 14.72 -14.62 -7.60
C GLN A 108 14.87 -15.32 -8.96
N GLU A 109 15.24 -14.59 -10.00
CA GLU A 109 15.53 -15.20 -11.30
C GLU A 109 16.96 -15.75 -11.34
N ALA A 110 17.08 -17.02 -11.72
CA ALA A 110 18.35 -17.68 -11.99
C ALA A 110 18.50 -17.92 -13.50
N CYS A 111 19.73 -17.84 -13.99
CA CYS A 111 20.09 -18.10 -15.37
C CYS A 111 20.98 -19.34 -15.45
N VAL A 112 20.58 -20.29 -16.28
CA VAL A 112 21.42 -21.43 -16.67
C VAL A 112 21.87 -21.19 -18.11
N LEU A 113 23.19 -21.10 -18.31
CA LEU A 113 23.75 -20.91 -19.64
C LEU A 113 23.85 -22.23 -20.40
N ALA A 114 24.00 -22.18 -21.73
CA ALA A 114 24.13 -23.37 -22.57
C ALA A 114 25.35 -24.24 -22.21
N CYS A 115 26.38 -23.66 -21.60
CA CYS A 115 27.54 -24.38 -21.09
C CYS A 115 27.30 -25.11 -19.75
N GLY A 116 26.14 -24.93 -19.14
CA GLY A 116 25.76 -25.54 -17.86
C GLY A 116 26.02 -24.70 -16.62
N HIS A 117 26.77 -23.61 -16.72
CA HIS A 117 27.00 -22.70 -15.58
C HIS A 117 25.74 -21.93 -15.18
N VAL A 118 25.59 -21.68 -13.88
CA VAL A 118 24.39 -21.14 -13.26
C VAL A 118 24.71 -19.87 -12.47
N TYR A 119 23.89 -18.83 -12.65
CA TYR A 119 24.08 -17.53 -12.02
C TYR A 119 22.75 -16.96 -11.51
N HIS A 120 22.78 -16.08 -10.51
CA HIS A 120 21.67 -15.14 -10.33
C HIS A 120 21.57 -14.24 -11.57
N PHE A 121 20.36 -13.91 -12.00
CA PHE A 121 20.15 -12.96 -13.11
C PHE A 121 20.86 -11.62 -12.85
N LYS A 122 20.78 -11.10 -11.61
CA LYS A 122 21.50 -9.88 -11.19
C LYS A 122 23.02 -10.01 -11.34
N CYS A 123 23.58 -11.14 -10.92
CA CYS A 123 25.02 -11.42 -11.02
C CYS A 123 25.47 -11.46 -12.48
N LEU A 124 24.73 -12.19 -13.33
CA LEU A 124 25.03 -12.27 -14.75
C LEU A 124 24.92 -10.91 -15.44
N ARG A 125 23.85 -10.15 -15.16
CA ARG A 125 23.65 -8.79 -15.69
C ARG A 125 24.78 -7.82 -15.33
N GLY A 126 25.42 -7.99 -14.17
CA GLY A 126 26.57 -7.17 -13.78
C GLY A 126 27.83 -7.40 -14.64
N THR A 127 27.84 -8.45 -15.45
CA THR A 127 29.04 -8.93 -16.15
C THR A 127 28.96 -8.85 -17.66
N THR A 128 27.76 -8.76 -18.22
CA THR A 128 27.50 -8.63 -19.66
C THR A 128 26.37 -7.64 -19.93
N LEU A 129 26.51 -6.87 -21.01
CA LEU A 129 25.48 -5.96 -21.51
C LEU A 129 24.46 -6.67 -22.41
N ASP A 130 24.87 -7.78 -23.03
CA ASP A 130 24.00 -8.65 -23.83
C ASP A 130 23.41 -9.74 -22.93
N LEU A 131 22.11 -9.61 -22.66
CA LEU A 131 21.32 -10.53 -21.83
C LEU A 131 20.55 -11.56 -22.67
N ASP A 132 20.43 -11.35 -23.99
CA ASP A 132 19.78 -12.28 -24.89
C ASP A 132 20.71 -13.46 -25.21
N ASN A 133 22.01 -13.19 -25.34
CA ASN A 133 23.04 -14.20 -25.50
C ASN A 133 24.25 -13.95 -24.58
N PRO A 134 24.08 -14.14 -23.26
CA PRO A 134 25.11 -13.83 -22.29
C PRO A 134 26.31 -14.78 -22.39
N SER A 135 27.50 -14.20 -22.48
CA SER A 135 28.76 -14.92 -22.44
C SER A 135 29.04 -15.53 -21.06
N CYS A 136 29.47 -16.79 -21.03
CA CYS A 136 29.90 -17.41 -19.78
C CYS A 136 31.32 -16.95 -19.40
N ILE A 137 31.45 -16.23 -18.30
CA ILE A 137 32.72 -15.72 -17.79
C ILE A 137 33.68 -16.86 -17.41
N LEU A 138 33.15 -18.00 -16.95
CA LEU A 138 33.96 -19.14 -16.54
C LEU A 138 34.48 -19.95 -17.74
N CYS A 139 33.75 -20.00 -18.86
CA CYS A 139 34.21 -20.71 -20.06
C CYS A 139 35.18 -19.89 -20.93
N ILE A 140 35.19 -18.57 -20.77
CA ILE A 140 36.08 -17.66 -21.52
C ILE A 140 37.43 -17.50 -20.79
N ARG A 141 37.52 -17.93 -19.52
CA ARG A 141 38.75 -17.93 -18.74
C ARG A 141 39.59 -19.18 -18.94
#